data_AF-A0A943GZ99-F1
#
_entry.id   AF-A0A943GZ99-F1
#
_cell.length_a   1.000
_cell.length_b   1.000
_cell.length_c   1.000
_cell.angle_alpha   90.00
_cell.angle_beta   90.00
_cell.angle_gamma   90.00
#
_symmetry.space_group_name_H-M   'P 1'
#
loop_
_entity.id
_entity.type
_entity.pdbx_description
1 polymer ?
#
loop_
_entity_poly.entity_id
_entity_poly.type
_entity_poly.pdbx_seq_one_letter_code
_entity_poly.pdbx_strand_id
1 'polypeptide(L)'
;MGKVKNKILNKKISFLLWASLYGICVSSPFVLQAETILGIYHPGIPVKYVYEQTPFFVWQPHRCLNCGGTYEVAYGSKVIDSQSEEAKDYDFFFGNVYVEGEVEFKLAYLHCPECGRSISLDKMWSYEYGY
;
A
#
# COMPACT_ATOMS: atom_id res chain seq x y z
N MET A 1 -0.58 -52.65 7.35
CA MET A 1 0.24 -51.56 7.94
C MET A 1 1.28 -51.17 6.87
N GLY A 2 1.29 -50.01 6.23
CA GLY A 2 0.81 -48.68 6.57
C GLY A 2 2.03 -47.75 6.60
N LYS A 3 2.20 -46.86 5.60
CA LYS A 3 3.03 -45.61 5.64
C LYS A 3 3.17 -44.90 4.27
N VAL A 4 2.12 -44.73 3.46
CA VAL A 4 2.19 -43.84 2.27
C VAL A 4 0.89 -43.06 2.06
N LYS A 5 0.45 -42.30 3.08
CA LYS A 5 -0.62 -41.30 2.89
C LYS A 5 -0.35 -39.93 3.55
N ASN A 6 0.62 -39.82 4.46
CA ASN A 6 0.86 -38.57 5.20
C ASN A 6 1.72 -37.52 4.47
N LYS A 7 2.57 -37.89 3.52
CA LYS A 7 3.49 -36.92 2.89
C LYS A 7 2.79 -35.98 1.90
N ILE A 8 1.78 -36.48 1.19
CA ILE A 8 1.01 -35.70 0.20
C ILE A 8 -0.06 -34.85 0.90
N LEU A 9 -0.68 -35.37 1.96
CA LEU A 9 -1.66 -34.62 2.76
C LEU A 9 -1.01 -33.43 3.47
N ASN A 10 0.18 -33.62 4.08
CA ASN A 10 0.92 -32.51 4.70
C ASN A 10 1.41 -31.47 3.70
N LYS A 11 1.77 -31.85 2.46
CA LYS A 11 2.10 -30.88 1.40
C LYS A 11 0.87 -30.06 0.97
N LYS A 12 -0.30 -30.68 0.84
CA LYS A 12 -1.54 -29.96 0.50
C LYS A 12 -2.00 -29.03 1.61
N ILE A 13 -1.91 -29.46 2.88
CA ILE A 13 -2.23 -28.61 4.04
C ILE A 13 -1.23 -27.45 4.17
N SER A 14 0.06 -27.68 3.90
CA SER A 14 1.08 -26.62 3.89
C SER A 14 0.85 -25.61 2.77
N PHE A 15 0.45 -26.05 1.56
CA PHE A 15 0.14 -25.15 0.45
C PHE A 15 -1.15 -24.37 0.68
N LEU A 16 -2.17 -24.99 1.26
CA LEU A 16 -3.41 -24.31 1.64
C LEU A 16 -3.17 -23.29 2.76
N LEU A 17 -2.33 -23.61 3.75
CA LEU A 17 -1.90 -22.65 4.77
C LEU A 17 -1.07 -21.50 4.18
N TRP A 18 -0.19 -21.79 3.21
CA TRP A 18 0.55 -20.77 2.46
C TRP A 18 -0.38 -19.90 1.62
N ALA A 19 -1.40 -20.48 0.98
CA ALA A 19 -2.39 -19.77 0.16
C ALA A 19 -3.37 -18.96 1.02
N SER A 20 -3.74 -19.43 2.20
CA SER A 20 -4.54 -18.65 3.15
C SER A 20 -3.72 -17.55 3.83
N LEU A 21 -2.42 -17.76 4.08
CA LEU A 21 -1.52 -16.68 4.52
C LEU A 21 -1.24 -15.68 3.39
N TYR A 22 -1.15 -16.11 2.12
CA TYR A 22 -1.11 -15.22 0.96
C TYR A 22 -2.44 -14.46 0.77
N GLY A 23 -3.57 -15.11 1.07
CA GLY A 23 -4.90 -14.50 1.08
C GLY A 23 -5.11 -13.49 2.21
N ILE A 24 -4.38 -13.63 3.33
CA ILE A 24 -4.38 -12.67 4.44
C ILE A 24 -3.31 -11.57 4.22
N CYS A 25 -2.22 -11.86 3.50
CA CYS A 25 -1.25 -10.86 3.00
C CYS A 25 -1.80 -9.98 1.85
N VAL A 26 -3.08 -10.13 1.52
CA VAL A 26 -3.88 -9.09 0.86
C VAL A 26 -4.19 -7.92 1.82
N SER A 27 -3.44 -7.78 2.93
CA SER A 27 -3.16 -6.48 3.57
C SER A 27 -2.45 -5.49 2.63
N SER A 28 -2.17 -5.92 1.39
CA SER A 28 -2.23 -5.12 0.17
C SER A 28 -3.24 -3.97 0.28
N PRO A 29 -2.99 -2.80 -0.35
CA PRO A 29 -3.96 -1.72 -0.51
C PRO A 29 -5.38 -2.14 -0.96
N PHE A 30 -5.56 -3.40 -1.36
CA PHE A 30 -6.83 -4.09 -1.58
C PHE A 30 -7.85 -4.05 -0.42
N VAL A 31 -7.46 -4.00 0.87
CA VAL A 31 -8.48 -3.92 1.94
C VAL A 31 -9.26 -2.59 1.86
N LEU A 32 -8.62 -1.52 1.40
CA LEU A 32 -9.30 -0.25 1.14
C LEU A 32 -10.03 -0.22 -0.21
N GLN A 33 -9.69 -1.13 -1.13
CA GLN A 33 -10.36 -1.26 -2.43
C GLN A 33 -11.60 -2.19 -2.38
N ALA A 34 -11.65 -3.11 -1.40
CA ALA A 34 -12.79 -4.01 -1.21
C ALA A 34 -14.06 -3.28 -0.73
N GLU A 35 -13.92 -2.20 0.06
CA GLU A 35 -15.07 -1.40 0.50
C GLU A 35 -15.70 -0.60 -0.65
N THR A 36 -14.90 -0.24 -1.66
CA THR A 36 -15.39 0.42 -2.89
C THR A 36 -16.11 -0.57 -3.82
N ILE A 37 -15.67 -1.83 -3.87
CA ILE A 37 -16.28 -2.90 -4.70
C ILE A 37 -17.61 -3.39 -4.12
N LEU A 38 -17.83 -3.28 -2.80
CA LEU A 38 -19.06 -3.69 -2.12
C LEU A 38 -20.11 -2.57 -1.95
N GLY A 39 -19.88 -1.38 -2.52
CA GLY A 39 -20.89 -0.31 -2.53
C GLY A 39 -21.25 0.25 -1.15
N ILE A 40 -20.41 0.05 -0.14
CA ILE A 40 -20.59 0.68 1.16
C ILE A 40 -19.97 2.08 1.05
N TYR A 41 -20.76 3.01 0.51
CA TYR A 41 -20.48 4.43 0.58
C TYR A 41 -20.40 4.85 2.06
N HIS A 42 -19.19 5.12 2.56
CA HIS A 42 -19.03 5.89 3.78
C HIS A 42 -19.42 7.35 3.48
N PRO A 43 -20.10 8.07 4.39
CA PRO A 43 -20.49 9.47 4.21
C PRO A 43 -19.29 10.43 4.34
N GLY A 44 -18.28 10.26 3.49
CA GLY A 44 -17.04 11.05 3.49
C GLY A 44 -16.40 11.10 2.11
N ILE A 45 -15.45 12.02 1.95
CA ILE A 45 -14.68 12.16 0.71
C ILE A 45 -13.93 10.84 0.44
N PRO A 46 -14.05 10.25 -0.77
CA PRO A 46 -13.33 9.03 -1.12
C PRO A 46 -11.81 9.23 -1.00
N VAL A 47 -11.11 8.24 -0.45
CA VAL A 47 -9.67 8.31 -0.19
C VAL A 47 -8.91 7.36 -1.10
N LYS A 48 -7.94 7.88 -1.88
CA LYS A 48 -7.04 7.10 -2.73
C LYS A 48 -5.62 7.12 -2.18
N TYR A 49 -5.07 5.95 -1.88
CA TYR A 49 -3.66 5.82 -1.49
C TYR A 49 -2.80 5.71 -2.75
N VAL A 50 -1.83 6.62 -2.86
CA VAL A 50 -0.88 6.67 -3.97
C VAL A 50 0.49 6.26 -3.43
N TYR A 51 1.08 5.28 -4.12
CA TYR A 51 2.41 4.78 -3.82
C TYR A 51 3.28 4.96 -5.05
N GLU A 52 4.39 5.69 -4.92
CA GLU A 52 5.40 5.83 -5.99
C GLU A 52 6.11 4.50 -6.29
N GLN A 53 6.11 3.60 -5.30
CA GLN A 53 6.83 2.33 -5.33
C GLN A 53 5.90 1.19 -4.90
N THR A 54 6.36 -0.07 -5.05
CA THR A 54 5.55 -1.24 -4.70
C THR A 54 5.13 -1.22 -3.22
N PRO A 55 3.92 -1.69 -2.86
CA PRO A 55 3.49 -1.76 -1.46
C PRO A 55 4.46 -2.52 -0.55
N PHE A 56 5.16 -3.52 -1.10
CA PHE A 56 6.19 -4.27 -0.38
C PHE A 56 7.37 -3.39 0.05
N PHE A 57 7.78 -2.45 -0.79
CA PHE A 57 8.85 -1.52 -0.43
C PHE A 57 8.41 -0.63 0.74
N VAL A 58 7.19 -0.09 0.68
CA VAL A 58 6.64 0.80 1.73
C VAL A 58 6.63 0.16 3.12
N TRP A 59 6.42 -1.16 3.20
CA TRP A 59 6.39 -1.88 4.48
C TRP A 59 7.75 -2.41 4.93
N GLN A 60 8.79 -2.29 4.11
CA GLN A 60 10.13 -2.68 4.53
C GLN A 60 10.72 -1.64 5.50
N PRO A 61 11.52 -2.08 6.48
CA PRO A 61 12.17 -1.17 7.40
C PRO A 61 13.31 -0.42 6.70
N HIS A 62 13.16 0.90 6.58
CA HIS A 62 14.16 1.79 5.99
C HIS A 62 14.98 2.50 7.07
N ARG A 63 16.28 2.71 6.81
CA ARG A 63 17.16 3.44 7.74
C ARG A 63 17.25 4.92 7.38
N CYS A 64 17.21 5.75 8.42
CA CYS A 64 17.38 7.18 8.31
C CYS A 64 18.78 7.52 7.81
N LEU A 65 18.83 8.28 6.72
CA LEU A 65 20.08 8.74 6.10
C LEU A 65 20.84 9.78 6.94
N ASN A 66 20.23 10.28 8.02
CA ASN A 66 20.84 11.29 8.90
C ASN A 66 21.35 10.69 10.21
N CYS A 67 20.47 10.05 10.99
CA CYS A 67 20.81 9.52 12.32
C CYS A 67 20.99 7.99 12.36
N GLY A 68 20.64 7.27 11.29
CA GLY A 68 20.68 5.80 11.27
C GLY A 68 19.50 5.11 11.98
N GLY A 69 18.59 5.87 12.60
CA GLY A 69 17.32 5.37 13.16
C GLY A 69 16.37 4.81 12.09
N THR A 70 15.20 4.33 12.48
CA THR A 70 14.23 3.75 11.54
C THR A 70 13.27 4.82 11.02
N TYR A 71 13.03 4.84 9.70
CA TYR A 71 11.93 5.61 9.13
C TYR A 71 10.59 4.92 9.40
N GLU A 72 9.57 5.72 9.71
CA GLU A 72 8.17 5.32 9.79
C GLU A 72 7.42 5.81 8.54
N VAL A 73 6.40 5.06 8.13
CA VAL A 73 5.53 5.47 7.02
C VAL A 73 4.55 6.53 7.51
N ALA A 74 4.53 7.66 6.83
CA ALA A 74 3.56 8.73 7.03
C ALA A 74 2.85 9.05 5.71
N TYR A 75 1.70 9.72 5.80
CA TYR A 75 0.88 10.05 4.65
C TYR A 75 0.64 11.55 4.58
N GLY A 76 0.94 12.13 3.42
CA GLY A 76 0.52 13.48 3.07
C GLY A 76 -0.85 13.38 2.42
N SER A 77 -1.83 14.13 2.90
CA SER A 77 -3.16 14.18 2.31
C SER A 77 -3.34 15.43 1.45
N LYS A 78 -3.99 15.25 0.31
CA LYS A 78 -4.46 16.37 -0.51
C LYS A 78 -5.80 16.03 -1.14
N VAL A 79 -6.78 16.90 -0.95
CA VAL A 79 -8.09 16.76 -1.59
C VAL A 79 -8.05 17.47 -2.94
N ILE A 80 -8.38 16.75 -4.01
CA ILE A 80 -8.44 17.28 -5.37
C ILE A 80 -9.84 17.04 -5.93
N ASP A 81 -10.43 18.08 -6.51
CA ASP A 81 -11.68 17.98 -7.26
C ASP A 81 -11.38 17.53 -8.69
N SER A 82 -12.09 16.53 -9.19
CA SER A 82 -11.92 15.96 -10.53
C SER A 82 -12.14 16.96 -11.67
N GLN A 83 -12.83 18.08 -11.41
CA GLN A 83 -13.12 19.14 -12.38
C GLN A 83 -12.10 20.29 -12.33
N SER A 84 -11.16 20.25 -11.37
CA SER A 84 -10.10 21.27 -11.24
C SER A 84 -9.00 21.11 -12.29
N GLU A 85 -8.28 22.19 -12.59
CA GLU A 85 -7.13 22.14 -13.51
C GLU A 85 -6.00 21.24 -12.97
N GLU A 86 -5.86 21.14 -11.64
CA GLU A 86 -4.89 20.25 -10.98
C GLU A 86 -5.24 18.77 -11.17
N ALA A 87 -6.51 18.42 -11.43
CA ALA A 87 -6.95 17.03 -11.60
C ALA A 87 -6.21 16.28 -12.72
N LYS A 88 -5.59 17.00 -13.68
CA LYS A 88 -4.85 16.43 -14.81
C LYS A 88 -3.64 15.59 -14.37
N ASP A 89 -3.08 15.88 -13.19
CA ASP A 89 -1.92 15.18 -12.65
C ASP A 89 -2.32 14.00 -11.73
N TYR A 90 -3.61 13.75 -11.56
CA TYR A 90 -4.13 12.74 -10.64
C TYR A 90 -5.02 11.72 -11.34
N ASP A 91 -4.91 10.47 -10.90
CA ASP A 91 -5.75 9.38 -11.40
C ASP A 91 -7.00 9.23 -10.52
N PHE A 92 -8.17 9.56 -11.06
CA PHE A 92 -9.46 9.42 -10.38
C PHE A 92 -10.12 8.04 -10.58
N PHE A 93 -9.45 7.10 -11.24
CA PHE A 93 -9.95 5.74 -11.40
C PHE A 93 -9.66 4.87 -10.17
N PHE A 94 -10.69 4.22 -9.64
CA PHE A 94 -10.59 3.18 -8.62
C PHE A 94 -10.81 1.83 -9.30
N GLY A 95 -9.73 1.27 -9.87
CA GLY A 95 -9.82 0.11 -10.74
C GLY A 95 -10.49 0.48 -12.06
N ASN A 96 -11.74 0.07 -12.25
CA ASN A 96 -12.53 0.33 -13.46
C ASN A 96 -13.59 1.43 -13.30
N VAL A 97 -13.68 2.05 -12.12
CA VAL A 97 -14.68 3.09 -11.81
C VAL A 97 -14.01 4.45 -11.76
N TYR A 98 -14.51 5.41 -12.54
CA TYR A 98 -14.11 6.82 -12.42
C TYR A 98 -14.93 7.49 -11.33
N VAL A 99 -14.26 8.21 -10.42
CA VAL A 99 -14.92 8.97 -9.36
C VAL A 99 -14.92 10.46 -9.73
N GLU A 100 -16.11 11.04 -9.82
CA GLU A 100 -16.30 12.46 -10.07
C GLU A 100 -16.49 13.23 -8.74
N GLY A 101 -15.90 14.42 -8.65
CA GLY A 101 -15.93 15.29 -7.46
C GLY A 101 -14.62 15.24 -6.66
N GLU A 102 -14.71 15.54 -5.37
CA GLU A 102 -13.56 15.57 -4.47
C GLU A 102 -13.05 14.17 -4.14
N VAL A 103 -11.73 13.97 -4.25
CA VAL A 103 -11.02 12.76 -3.82
C VAL A 103 -9.84 13.16 -2.96
N GLU A 104 -9.68 12.53 -1.79
CA GLU A 104 -8.51 12.68 -0.94
C GLU A 104 -7.40 11.74 -1.40
N PHE A 105 -6.35 12.28 -2.01
CA PHE A 105 -5.14 11.56 -2.36
C PHE A 105 -4.19 11.53 -1.16
N LYS A 106 -3.83 10.33 -0.71
CA LYS A 106 -2.83 10.09 0.34
C LYS A 106 -1.55 9.56 -0.27
N LEU A 107 -0.53 10.41 -0.32
CA LEU A 107 0.80 10.06 -0.79
C LEU A 107 1.64 9.56 0.38
N ALA A 108 2.17 8.34 0.27
CA ALA A 108 3.06 7.78 1.27
C ALA A 108 4.46 8.40 1.19
N TYR A 109 5.03 8.74 2.34
CA TYR A 109 6.42 9.16 2.50
C TYR A 109 7.02 8.56 3.78
N LEU A 110 8.34 8.64 3.90
CA LEU A 110 9.07 8.12 5.06
C LEU A 110 9.46 9.28 5.97
N HIS A 111 9.15 9.16 7.26
CA HIS A 111 9.44 10.16 8.29
C HIS A 111 10.26 9.55 9.43
N CYS A 112 11.34 10.20 9.83
CA CYS A 112 12.17 9.73 10.93
C CYS A 112 11.72 10.41 12.22
N PRO A 113 11.17 9.68 13.22
CA PRO A 113 10.71 10.28 14.47
C PRO A 113 11.86 10.81 15.33
N GLU A 114 13.09 10.30 15.14
CA GLU A 114 14.25 10.69 15.95
C GLU A 114 14.83 12.06 15.55
N CYS A 115 14.94 12.33 14.24
CA CYS A 115 15.57 13.56 13.74
C CYS A 115 14.64 14.44 12.89
N GLY A 116 13.37 14.05 12.72
CA GLY A 116 12.35 14.79 11.99
C GLY A 116 12.53 14.81 10.46
N ARG A 117 13.52 14.10 9.93
CA ARG A 117 13.79 14.07 8.48
C ARG A 117 12.69 13.30 7.76
N SER A 118 12.16 13.89 6.68
CA SER A 118 11.25 13.21 5.75
C SER A 118 11.91 12.99 4.39
N ILE A 119 11.58 11.88 3.73
CA ILE A 119 12.05 11.52 2.39
C ILE A 119 10.91 10.85 1.61
N SER A 120 10.83 11.07 0.30
CA SER A 120 9.87 10.36 -0.56
C SER A 120 10.29 8.90 -0.75
N LEU A 121 9.33 8.05 -1.09
CA LEU A 121 9.60 6.64 -1.35
C LEU A 121 10.53 6.47 -2.55
N ASP A 122 10.33 7.24 -3.62
CA ASP A 122 11.19 7.22 -4.79
C ASP A 122 12.65 7.57 -4.46
N LYS A 123 12.89 8.62 -3.66
CA LYS A 123 14.25 8.98 -3.24
C LYS A 123 14.90 7.91 -2.38
N MET A 124 14.13 7.25 -1.51
CA MET A 124 14.65 6.16 -0.70
C MET A 124 14.98 4.94 -1.57
N TRP A 125 14.14 4.65 -2.57
CA TRP A 125 14.37 3.58 -3.53
C TRP A 125 15.67 3.78 -4.30
N SER A 126 15.90 4.98 -4.85
CA SER A 126 17.16 5.34 -5.51
C SER A 126 18.37 5.17 -4.57
N TYR A 127 18.22 5.47 -3.28
CA TYR A 127 19.30 5.30 -2.31
C TYR A 127 19.62 3.82 -2.02
N GLU A 128 18.60 2.98 -1.81
CA GLU A 128 18.80 1.56 -1.43
C GLU A 128 19.15 0.67 -2.63
N TYR A 129 18.62 0.98 -3.81
CA TYR A 129 18.73 0.15 -5.00
C TYR A 129 19.58 0.77 -6.13
N GLY A 130 19.96 2.04 -6.02
CA GLY A 130 20.92 2.68 -6.94
C GLY A 130 20.40 3.00 -8.34
N TYR A 131 19.11 3.36 -8.47
CA TYR A 131 18.47 3.76 -9.73
C TYR A 131 18.34 5.27 -9.87
#